data_AF-A0A7C2ZIA5-F1
#
_entry.id   AF-A0A7C2ZIA5-F1
#
_cell.length_a   1.000
_cell.length_b   1.000
_cell.length_c   1.000
_cell.angle_alpha   90.00
_cell.angle_beta   90.00
_cell.angle_gamma   90.00
#
_symmetry.space_group_name_H-M   'P 1'
#
loop_
_entity.id
_entity.type
_entity.pdbx_description
1 polymer ?
#
loop_
_entity_poly.entity_id
_entity_poly.type
_entity_poly.pdbx_seq_one_letter_code
_entity_poly.pdbx_strand_id
1 'polypeptide(L)' 'TCGQSFTQPLWQPLLHVVNHGTHHRSEAADLLTRLGHPPPPLDLIVYYRETQP' A
#
# COMPACT_ATOMS: atom_id res chain seq x y z
N THR A 1 8.00 -6.64 28.99
CA THR A 1 6.55 -6.32 28.98
C THR A 1 5.79 -7.62 28.77
N CYS A 2 4.74 -7.90 29.55
CA CYS A 2 3.85 -9.03 29.24
C CYS A 2 2.98 -8.64 28.02
N GLY A 3 2.74 -9.59 27.12
CA GLY A 3 1.95 -9.36 25.91
C GLY A 3 0.45 -9.36 26.21
N GLN A 4 -0.29 -8.45 25.58
CA GLN A 4 -1.76 -8.38 25.68
C GLN A 4 -2.39 -8.95 24.41
N SER A 5 -3.44 -9.76 24.57
CA SER A 5 -4.20 -10.32 23.44
C SER A 5 -5.26 -9.32 22.96
N PHE A 6 -5.47 -9.27 21.65
CA PHE A 6 -6.48 -8.45 21.00
C PHE A 6 -7.33 -9.29 20.04
N THR A 7 -8.58 -8.88 19.82
CA THR A 7 -9.49 -9.51 18.86
C THR A 7 -10.20 -8.44 18.06
N GLN A 8 -10.37 -8.69 16.77
CA GLN A 8 -10.95 -7.76 15.81
C GLN A 8 -11.67 -8.54 14.71
N PRO A 9 -12.77 -8.01 14.14
CA PRO A 9 -13.37 -8.56 12.94
C PRO A 9 -12.33 -8.68 11.82
N LEU A 10 -12.35 -9.79 11.07
CA LEU A 10 -11.33 -10.12 10.05
C LEU A 10 -11.11 -9.00 9.01
N TRP A 11 -12.14 -8.23 8.66
CA TRP A 11 -12.02 -7.19 7.66
C TRP A 11 -11.10 -6.03 8.10
N GLN A 12 -10.96 -5.77 9.41
CA GLN A 12 -10.13 -4.68 9.93
C GLN A 12 -8.63 -4.89 9.64
N PRO A 13 -8.00 -6.03 9.99
CA PRO A 13 -6.60 -6.28 9.65
C PRO A 13 -6.41 -6.42 8.13
N LEU A 14 -7.39 -6.93 7.38
CA LEU A 14 -7.29 -6.97 5.92
C LEU A 14 -7.23 -5.56 5.31
N LEU A 15 -8.12 -4.66 5.76
CA LEU A 15 -8.09 -3.26 5.34
C LEU A 15 -6.79 -2.58 5.79
N HIS A 16 -6.32 -2.86 7.00
CA HIS A 16 -5.05 -2.35 7.50
C HIS A 16 -3.88 -2.74 6.59
N VAL A 17 -3.79 -4.00 6.16
CA VAL A 17 -2.73 -4.48 5.26
C VAL A 17 -2.75 -3.71 3.93
N VAL A 18 -3.93 -3.49 3.33
CA VAL A 18 -4.06 -2.72 2.08
C VAL A 18 -3.64 -1.26 2.28
N ASN A 19 -4.08 -0.62 3.36
CA ASN A 19 -3.73 0.76 3.68
C ASN A 19 -2.24 0.93 3.98
N HIS A 20 -1.67 0.02 4.77
CA HIS A 20 -0.25 -0.01 5.12
C HIS A 20 0.62 -0.22 3.88
N GLY A 21 0.21 -1.12 2.97
CA GLY A 21 0.86 -1.29 1.67
C GLY A 21 0.81 -0.02 0.81
N THR A 22 -0.32 0.69 0.82
CA THR A 22 -0.47 1.97 0.10
C THR A 22 0.44 3.06 0.68
N HIS A 23 0.55 3.14 2.01
CA HIS A 23 1.44 4.06 2.70
C HIS A 23 2.91 3.86 2.29
N HIS A 24 3.44 2.65 2.42
CA HIS A 24 4.82 2.37 2.03
C HIS A 24 5.09 2.56 0.53
N ARG A 25 4.10 2.29 -0.33
CA ARG A 25 4.23 2.55 -1.77
C ARG A 25 4.41 4.06 -2.04
N SER A 26 3.71 4.92 -1.28
CA SER A 26 3.86 6.37 -1.39
C SER A 26 5.24 6.85 -0.90
N GLU A 27 5.78 6.26 0.18
CA GLU A 27 7.14 6.55 0.65
C GLU A 27 8.19 6.17 -0.40
N ALA A 28 8.06 4.99 -1.01
CA ALA A 28 8.95 4.57 -2.10
C ALA A 28 8.85 5.50 -3.32
N ALA A 29 7.64 5.94 -3.68
CA ALA A 29 7.42 6.88 -4.77
C ALA A 29 8.04 8.27 -4.50
N ASP A 30 7.93 8.76 -3.27
CA ASP A 30 8.59 10.01 -2.83
C ASP A 30 10.12 9.87 -2.91
N LEU A 31 10.69 8.76 -2.44
CA LEU A 31 12.13 8.49 -2.54
C LEU A 31 12.61 8.45 -4.00
N LEU A 32 11.90 7.77 -4.90
CA LEU A 32 12.21 7.78 -6.33
C LEU A 32 12.19 9.20 -6.91
N THR A 33 11.14 9.96 -6.58
CA THR A 33 10.99 11.35 -7.02
C THR A 33 12.17 12.21 -6.58
N ARG A 34 12.58 12.09 -5.31
CA ARG A 34 13.74 12.82 -4.74
C ARG A 34 15.07 12.46 -5.41
N LEU A 35 15.19 11.24 -5.93
CA LEU A 35 16.36 10.79 -6.69
C LEU A 35 16.30 11.21 -8.18
N GLY A 36 15.29 11.97 -8.60
CA GLY A 36 15.12 12.41 -9.98
C GLY A 36 14.48 11.38 -10.91
N HIS A 37 13.92 10.31 -10.35
CA HIS A 37 13.19 9.29 -11.10
C HIS A 37 11.69 9.48 -10.95
N PRO A 38 10.91 9.62 -12.03
CA PRO A 38 9.46 9.66 -11.93
C PRO A 38 8.94 8.32 -11.39
N PRO A 39 8.08 8.31 -10.36
CA PRO A 39 7.50 7.06 -9.86
C PRO A 39 6.51 6.48 -10.89
N PRO A 40 6.37 5.14 -10.95
CA PRO A 40 5.40 4.52 -11.85
C PRO A 40 3.95 4.83 -11.42
N PRO A 41 2.95 4.65 -12.29
CA PRO A 41 1.54 4.73 -11.91
C PRO A 41 1.21 3.75 -10.78
N LEU A 42 0.51 4.23 -9.75
CA LEU A 42 0.17 3.45 -8.55
C LEU A 42 -1.32 3.18 -8.40
N ASP A 43 -2.14 3.77 -9.27
CA ASP A 43 -3.59 3.68 -9.20
C ASP A 43 -4.08 2.30 -9.64
N LEU A 44 -4.99 1.72 -8.84
CA LEU A 44 -5.59 0.43 -9.15
C LEU A 44 -6.33 0.44 -10.51
N ILE A 45 -6.91 1.59 -10.90
CA ILE A 45 -7.59 1.71 -12.18
C ILE A 45 -6.63 1.62 -13.37
N VAL A 46 -5.38 2.07 -13.22
CA VAL A 46 -4.34 1.93 -14.26
C VAL A 46 -3.98 0.46 -14.40
N TYR A 47 -3.76 -0.25 -13.29
CA TYR A 47 -3.55 -1.69 -13.30
C TYR A 47 -4.66 -2.43 -14.06
N TYR A 48 -5.94 -2.16 -13.77
CA TYR A 48 -7.02 -2.82 -14.48
C TYR A 48 -7.06 -2.50 -15.97
N ARG A 49 -6.71 -1.27 -16.38
CA ARG A 49 -6.67 -0.89 -17.79
C ARG A 49 -5.51 -1.52 -18.56
N GLU A 50 -4.39 -1.79 -17.88
CA GLU A 50 -3.17 -2.30 -18.50
C GLU A 50 -3.03 -3.83 -18.44
N THR A 51 -3.70 -4.48 -17.48
CA THR A 51 -3.52 -5.93 -17.21
C THR A 51 -4.75 -6.79 -17.44
N GLN A 52 -5.92 -6.19 -17.67
CA GLN A 52 -7.08 -6.96 -18.13
C GLN A 52 -7.03 -7.11 -19.66
N PRO A 53 -7.31 -8.33 -20.20
CA PRO A 53 -7.35 -8.57 -21.63
C PRO A 53 -8.47 -7.80 -22.34
#